data_AF-A0A521DT45-F1
#
_entry.id   AF-A0A521DT45-F1
#
_cell.length_a   1.000
_cell.length_b   1.000
_cell.length_c   1.000
_cell.angle_alpha   90.00
_cell.angle_beta   90.00
_cell.angle_gamma   90.00
#
_symmetry.space_group_name_H-M   'P 1'
#
loop_
_entity.id
_entity.type
_entity.pdbx_description
1 polymer ?
#
loop_
_entity_poly.entity_id
_entity_poly.type
_entity_poly.pdbx_seq_one_letter_code
_entity_poly.pdbx_strand_id
1 'polypeptide(L)' 'MSRKVIKEVRRRLYMEDKNLTHMAKDLGISYSYMLDVLHGRRKSVPVVERIAAYLNYPELVELYKEEFAVVQR' A
#
# COMPACT_ATOMS: atom_id res chain seq x y z
N MET A 1 0.21 12.74 10.52
CA MET A 1 0.41 11.28 10.35
C MET A 1 1.56 11.05 9.39
N SER A 2 2.40 10.06 9.68
CA SER A 2 3.42 9.61 8.73
C SER A 2 2.74 9.20 7.41
N ARG A 3 3.48 9.25 6.30
CA ARG A 3 3.00 8.80 4.98
C ARG A 3 3.98 7.76 4.40
N LYS A 4 4.58 6.93 5.27
CA LYS A 4 5.71 6.06 4.88
C LYS A 4 5.28 5.01 3.89
N VAL A 5 4.18 4.30 4.15
CA VAL A 5 3.59 3.28 3.27
C VAL A 5 3.34 3.84 1.87
N ILE A 6 2.54 4.91 1.73
CA ILE A 6 2.21 5.45 0.41
C ILE A 6 3.43 6.03 -0.31
N LYS A 7 4.39 6.62 0.42
CA LYS A 7 5.62 7.16 -0.15
C LYS A 7 6.48 6.02 -0.72
N GLU A 8 6.63 4.93 0.02
CA GLU A 8 7.42 3.77 -0.40
C GLU A 8 6.78 3.06 -1.60
N VAL A 9 5.47 2.86 -1.58
CA VAL A 9 4.72 2.31 -2.71
C VAL A 9 4.91 3.15 -3.97
N ARG A 10 4.78 4.48 -3.88
CA ARG A 10 5.00 5.38 -5.03
C ARG A 10 6.44 5.33 -5.54
N ARG A 11 7.42 5.28 -4.64
CA ARG A 11 8.85 5.20 -4.99
C ARG A 11 9.13 3.95 -5.82
N ARG A 12 8.60 2.80 -5.40
CA ARG A 12 8.79 1.52 -6.11
C ARG A 12 8.10 1.49 -7.45
N LEU A 13 6.86 1.97 -7.52
CA LEU A 13 6.15 2.10 -8.80
C LEU A 13 6.91 2.99 -9.78
N TYR A 14 7.48 4.10 -9.31
CA TYR A 14 8.29 4.99 -10.14
C TYR A 14 9.54 4.29 -10.70
N MET A 15 10.16 3.38 -9.94
CA MET A 15 11.30 2.57 -10.42
C MET A 15 10.91 1.58 -11.52
N GLU A 16 9.62 1.25 -11.64
CA GLU A 16 9.06 0.39 -12.69
C GLU A 16 8.34 1.16 -13.81
N ASP A 17 8.47 2.50 -13.87
CA ASP A 17 7.71 3.37 -14.79
C ASP A 17 6.18 3.21 -14.68
N LYS A 18 5.71 2.93 -13.45
CA LYS A 18 4.29 2.75 -13.12
C LYS A 18 3.81 3.79 -12.12
N ASN A 19 2.50 3.85 -11.96
CA ASN A 19 1.84 4.69 -10.96
C ASN A 19 0.72 3.90 -10.26
N LEU A 20 0.07 4.52 -9.28
CA LEU A 20 -0.98 3.88 -8.49
C LEU A 20 -2.19 3.45 -9.35
N THR A 21 -2.51 4.19 -10.42
CA THR A 21 -3.61 3.83 -11.32
C THR A 21 -3.29 2.54 -12.08
N HIS A 22 -2.06 2.38 -12.57
CA HIS A 22 -1.59 1.15 -13.20
C HIS A 22 -1.70 -0.03 -12.22
N MET A 23 -1.16 0.12 -11.01
CA MET A 23 -1.21 -0.93 -9.98
C MET A 23 -2.64 -1.33 -9.60
N ALA A 24 -3.55 -0.35 -9.45
CA ALA A 24 -4.95 -0.61 -9.16
C ALA A 24 -5.62 -1.44 -10.27
N LYS A 25 -5.35 -1.08 -11.53
CA LYS A 25 -5.85 -1.79 -12.71
C LYS A 25 -5.32 -3.22 -12.77
N ASP A 26 -4.02 -3.41 -12.60
CA ASP A 26 -3.36 -4.72 -12.69
C ASP A 26 -3.80 -5.66 -11.56
N LEU A 27 -4.02 -5.12 -10.36
CA LEU A 27 -4.56 -5.88 -9.24
C LEU A 27 -6.07 -6.11 -9.32
N GLY A 28 -6.78 -5.46 -10.25
CA GLY A 28 -8.25 -5.50 -10.31
C GLY A 28 -8.90 -4.97 -9.03
N ILE A 29 -8.31 -3.95 -8.40
CA ILE A 29 -8.83 -3.31 -7.19
C ILE A 29 -9.22 -1.87 -7.52
N SER A 30 -10.34 -1.39 -6.96
CA SER A 30 -10.70 0.02 -7.07
C SER A 30 -9.58 0.93 -6.55
N TYR A 31 -9.21 1.92 -7.36
CA TYR A 31 -8.18 2.90 -7.02
C TYR A 31 -8.47 3.62 -5.69
N SER A 32 -9.72 4.03 -5.47
CA SER A 32 -10.12 4.72 -4.23
C SER A 32 -9.99 3.82 -3.01
N TYR A 33 -10.41 2.55 -3.12
CA TYR A 33 -10.26 1.59 -2.04
C TYR A 33 -8.78 1.32 -1.71
N MET A 34 -7.95 1.11 -2.74
CA MET A 34 -6.52 0.92 -2.57
C MET A 34 -5.85 2.14 -1.91
N LEU A 35 -6.24 3.35 -2.32
CA LEU A 35 -5.72 4.59 -1.76
C LEU A 35 -6.14 4.77 -0.29
N ASP A 36 -7.38 4.44 0.07
CA ASP A 36 -7.85 4.46 1.46
C ASP A 36 -7.08 3.45 2.32
N VAL A 37 -6.73 2.28 1.77
CA VAL A 37 -5.88 1.29 2.45
C VAL A 37 -4.47 1.84 2.66
N LEU A 38 -3.82 2.36 1.62
CA LEU A 38 -2.47 2.91 1.69
C LEU A 38 -2.34 4.14 2.62
N HIS A 39 -3.45 4.87 2.82
CA HIS A 39 -3.52 5.96 3.78
C HIS A 39 -3.91 5.53 5.20
N GLY A 40 -4.20 4.25 5.41
CA GLY A 40 -4.66 3.73 6.71
C GLY A 40 -6.10 4.14 7.08
N ARG A 41 -6.84 4.79 6.17
CA ARG A 41 -8.26 5.14 6.37
C ARG A 41 -9.14 3.89 6.43
N ARG A 42 -8.72 2.83 5.75
CA ARG A 42 -9.32 1.50 5.82
C ARG A 42 -8.24 0.45 6.10
N LYS A 43 -8.48 -0.41 7.09
CA LYS A 43 -7.56 -1.49 7.43
C LYS A 43 -7.85 -2.72 6.58
N SER A 44 -6.86 -3.20 5.84
CA SER A 44 -6.98 -4.42 5.03
C SER A 44 -5.59 -5.03 4.77
N VAL A 45 -5.17 -5.94 5.66
CA VAL A 45 -3.91 -6.69 5.49
C VAL A 45 -3.89 -7.48 4.18
N PRO A 46 -4.96 -8.17 3.74
CA PRO A 46 -4.95 -8.91 2.47
C PRO A 46 -4.68 -8.02 1.25
N VAL A 47 -5.17 -6.77 1.24
CA VAL A 47 -4.86 -5.83 0.15
C VAL A 47 -3.39 -5.42 0.19
N VAL A 48 -2.84 -5.17 1.38
CA VAL A 48 -1.42 -4.82 1.55
C VAL A 48 -0.53 -5.98 1.11
N GLU A 49 -0.86 -7.23 1.43
CA GLU A 49 -0.15 -8.42 0.96
C GLU A 49 -0.14 -8.53 -0.57
N ARG A 50 -1.28 -8.25 -1.22
CA ARG A 50 -1.36 -8.22 -2.69
C ARG A 50 -0.49 -7.12 -3.30
N ILE A 51 -0.46 -5.94 -2.68
CA ILE A 51 0.40 -4.83 -3.10
C ILE A 51 1.88 -5.18 -2.87
N ALA A 52 2.21 -5.79 -1.74
CA ALA A 52 3.56 -6.24 -1.40
C ALA A 52 4.07 -7.26 -2.42
N ALA A 53 3.24 -8.24 -2.78
CA ALA A 53 3.55 -9.22 -3.82
C ALA A 53 3.74 -8.57 -5.18
N TYR A 54 2.86 -7.64 -5.57
CA TYR A 54 2.96 -6.91 -6.84
C TYR A 54 4.28 -6.13 -6.97
N LEU A 55 4.73 -5.50 -5.88
CA LEU A 55 5.96 -4.70 -5.84
C LEU A 55 7.22 -5.50 -5.52
N ASN A 56 7.10 -6.83 -5.38
CA ASN A 56 8.15 -7.72 -4.88
C ASN A 56 8.81 -7.15 -3.59
N TYR A 57 7.97 -6.74 -2.64
CA TYR A 57 8.38 -6.06 -1.41
C TYR A 57 7.58 -6.56 -0.19
N PRO A 58 7.92 -7.74 0.36
CA PRO A 58 7.20 -8.32 1.49
C PRO A 58 7.24 -7.45 2.76
N GLU A 59 8.29 -6.66 2.97
CA GLU A 59 8.45 -5.79 4.15
C GLU A 59 7.43 -4.65 4.18
N LEU A 60 6.70 -4.40 3.09
CA LEU A 60 5.57 -3.47 3.07
C LEU A 60 4.52 -3.81 4.13
N VAL A 61 4.29 -5.10 4.38
CA VAL A 61 3.28 -5.56 5.35
C VAL A 61 3.67 -5.15 6.77
N GLU A 62 4.94 -5.30 7.13
CA GLU A 62 5.45 -4.88 8.44
C GLU A 62 5.46 -3.36 8.57
N LEU A 63 5.92 -2.65 7.54
CA LEU A 63 5.84 -1.18 7.50
C LEU A 63 4.41 -0.66 7.70
N TYR A 64 3.43 -1.33 7.08
CA TYR A 64 2.02 -1.02 7.22
C TYR A 64 1.51 -1.23 8.65
N LYS A 65 1.89 -2.36 9.27
CA LYS A 65 1.55 -2.64 10.67
C LYS A 65 2.19 -1.60 11.59
N GLU A 66 3.48 -1.30 11.44
CA GLU A 66 4.15 -0.28 12.25
C GLU A 66 3.47 1.09 12.16
N GLU A 67 3.08 1.50 10.96
CA GLU A 67 2.49 2.83 10.73
C GLU A 67 1.03 2.94 11.20
N PHE A 68 0.24 1.86 11.12
CA PHE A 68 -1.21 1.92 11.34
C PHE A 68 -1.75 0.96 12.44
N ALA A 69 -0.93 0.09 13.03
CA ALA A 69 -1.33 -0.77 14.14
C ALA A 69 -1.27 -0.07 15.50
N VAL A 70 -0.64 1.10 15.62
CA VAL A 70 -0.62 1.89 16.85
C VAL A 70 -1.81 2.85 16.89
N VAL A 71 -3.01 2.36 17.20
CA VAL A 71 -4.03 2.99 18.09
C VAL A 71 -5.12 1.93 18.35
N GLN A 72 -4.91 1.09 19.35
CA GLN A 72 -5.97 0.52 20.19
C GLN A 72 -5.41 0.44 21.62
N ARG A 73 -5.36 1.59 22.29
CA ARG A 73 -5.38 1.70 23.74
C ARG A 73 -6.18 2.94 24.10
#